data_AF-A0A415U6S8-F1
#
_entry.id   AF-A0A415U6S8-F1
#
_cell.length_a   1.000
_cell.length_b   1.000
_cell.length_c   1.000
_cell.angle_alpha   90.00
_cell.angle_beta   90.00
_cell.angle_gamma   90.00
#
_symmetry.space_group_name_H-M   'P 1'
#
loop_
_entity.id
_entity.type
_entity.pdbx_description
1 polymer ?
#
loop_
_entity_poly.entity_id
_entity_poly.type
_entity_poly.pdbx_seq_one_letter_code
_entity_poly.pdbx_strand_id
1 'polypeptide(L)' 'MTEHTQKTIQTKKALTVNEASEYTGIGRNNLRKLITWQKIPVIRIGNKILIRSEVLDQF' A
#
# COMPACT_ATOMS: atom_id res chain seq x y z
N MET A 1 2.65 -18.78 9.09
CA MET A 1 3.10 -18.14 7.83
C MET A 1 2.97 -16.61 7.86
N THR A 2 2.82 -15.96 9.02
CA THR A 2 2.49 -14.53 9.11
C THR A 2 3.70 -13.61 9.30
N GLU A 3 4.80 -14.09 9.90
CA GLU A 3 5.91 -13.21 10.32
C GLU A 3 6.92 -12.88 9.20
N HIS A 4 7.18 -13.81 8.27
CA HIS A 4 8.14 -13.57 7.18
C HIS A 4 7.64 -12.53 6.16
N THR A 5 6.33 -12.48 5.92
CA THR A 5 5.72 -11.54 4.97
C THR A 5 5.75 -10.12 5.52
N GLN A 6 5.44 -9.92 6.80
CA GLN A 6 5.45 -8.60 7.45
C GLN A 6 6.85 -7.99 7.49
N LYS A 7 7.89 -8.78 7.77
CA LYS A 7 9.28 -8.30 7.83
C LYS A 7 9.80 -7.82 6.47
N THR A 8 9.36 -8.47 5.38
CA THR A 8 9.73 -8.09 4.02
C THR A 8 9.02 -6.82 3.57
N ILE A 9 7.76 -6.61 3.99
CA ILE A 9 6.96 -5.43 3.67
C ILE A 9 7.53 -4.17 4.33
N GLN A 10 7.99 -4.24 5.59
CA GLN A 10 8.62 -3.10 6.28
C GLN A 10 9.89 -2.58 5.60
N THR A 11 10.58 -3.42 4.82
CA THR A 11 11.82 -3.02 4.12
C THR A 11 11.54 -2.34 2.77
N LYS A 12 10.35 -2.56 2.18
CA LYS A 12 9.99 -1.98 0.88
C LYS A 12 9.52 -0.54 1.06
N LYS A 13 10.13 0.39 0.30
CA LYS A 13 9.72 1.81 0.27
C LYS A 13 8.38 2.07 -0.42
N ALA A 14 7.95 1.14 -1.28
CA ALA A 14 6.69 1.25 -2.00
C ALA A 14 6.04 -0.12 -2.14
N LEU A 15 4.73 -0.15 -1.91
CA LEU A 15 3.89 -1.33 -1.87
C LEU A 15 2.83 -1.25 -2.96
N THR A 16 2.51 -2.38 -3.57
CA THR A 16 1.31 -2.50 -4.40
C THR A 16 0.05 -2.39 -3.56
N VAL A 17 -1.11 -2.16 -4.20
CA VAL A 17 -2.41 -2.11 -3.50
C VAL A 17 -2.70 -3.40 -2.71
N ASN A 18 -2.24 -4.55 -3.20
CA ASN A 18 -2.43 -5.83 -2.50
C ASN A 18 -1.55 -5.91 -1.26
N GLU A 19 -0.26 -5.58 -1.39
CA GLU A 19 0.66 -5.57 -0.24
C GLU A 19 0.25 -4.53 0.80
N ALA A 20 -0.21 -3.35 0.39
CA ALA A 20 -0.75 -2.33 1.29
C ALA A 20 -2.02 -2.81 2.02
N SER A 21 -2.85 -3.62 1.37
CA SER A 21 -4.05 -4.22 1.97
C SER A 21 -3.69 -5.23 3.05
N GLU A 22 -2.67 -6.06 2.79
CA GLU A 22 -2.14 -7.02 3.77
C GLU A 22 -1.40 -6.31 4.92
N TYR A 23 -0.72 -5.20 4.63
CA TYR A 23 0.01 -4.42 5.62
C TYR A 23 -0.91 -3.66 6.59
N THR A 24 -1.90 -2.94 6.06
CA THR A 24 -2.79 -2.07 6.85
C THR A 24 -4.05 -2.77 7.34
N GLY A 25 -4.40 -3.92 6.77
CA GLY A 25 -5.71 -4.55 6.96
C GLY A 25 -6.87 -3.84 6.24
N ILE A 26 -6.62 -2.72 5.55
CA ILE A 26 -7.64 -2.02 4.76
C ILE A 26 -7.96 -2.83 3.50
N GLY A 27 -9.24 -3.05 3.21
CA GLY A 27 -9.64 -3.76 1.99
C GLY A 27 -9.19 -3.06 0.71
N ARG A 28 -8.75 -3.85 -0.28
CA ARG A 28 -8.30 -3.39 -1.62
C ARG A 28 -9.22 -2.37 -2.30
N ASN A 29 -10.53 -2.53 -2.16
CA ASN A 29 -11.52 -1.62 -2.76
C ASN A 29 -11.52 -0.25 -2.09
N ASN A 30 -11.35 -0.20 -0.76
CA ASN A 30 -11.27 1.06 -0.03
C ASN A 30 -9.94 1.77 -0.33
N LEU A 31 -8.82 1.04 -0.40
CA LEU A 31 -7.55 1.60 -0.87
C LEU A 31 -7.68 2.23 -2.27
N ARG A 32 -8.34 1.54 -3.21
CA ARG A 32 -8.59 2.11 -4.55
C ARG A 32 -9.46 3.37 -4.50
N LYS A 33 -10.51 3.40 -3.67
CA LYS A 33 -11.33 4.61 -3.48
C LYS A 33 -10.51 5.76 -2.91
N LEU A 34 -9.66 5.52 -1.90
CA LEU A 34 -8.78 6.52 -1.31
C LEU A 34 -7.78 7.08 -2.33
N ILE A 35 -7.25 6.23 -3.21
CA ILE A 35 -6.40 6.65 -4.33
C ILE A 35 -7.18 7.49 -5.34
N THR A 36 -8.39 7.07 -5.72
CA THR A 36 -9.25 7.82 -6.64
C THR A 36 -9.64 9.18 -6.06
N TRP A 37 -9.88 9.25 -4.76
CA TRP A 37 -10.14 10.48 -4.02
C TRP A 37 -8.89 11.31 -3.73
N GLN A 38 -7.71 10.88 -4.20
CA GLN A 38 -6.42 11.54 -3.99
C GLN A 38 -6.08 11.79 -2.51
N LYS A 39 -6.63 10.97 -1.60
CA LYS A 39 -6.34 11.02 -0.16
C LYS A 39 -4.99 10.38 0.18
N ILE A 40 -4.57 9.42 -0.63
CA ILE A 40 -3.28 8.74 -0.49
C ILE A 40 -2.41 9.13 -1.69
N PRO A 41 -1.22 9.72 -1.47
CA PRO A 41 -0.26 9.93 -2.55
C PRO A 41 0.24 8.58 -3.11
N VAL A 42 0.20 8.47 -4.44
CA VAL A 42 0.63 7.27 -5.17
C VAL A 42 1.67 7.59 -6.23
N ILE A 43 2.53 6.61 -6.50
CA ILE A 43 3.45 6.62 -7.64
C ILE A 43 2.82 5.76 -8.73
N ARG A 44 2.64 6.33 -9.93
CA ARG A 44 2.15 5.61 -11.10
C ARG A 44 3.32 5.32 -12.04
N ILE A 45 3.50 4.04 -12.38
CA ILE A 45 4.53 3.58 -13.31
C ILE A 45 3.82 2.74 -14.38
N GLY A 46 3.55 3.35 -15.54
CA GLY A 46 2.65 2.77 -16.54
C GLY A 46 1.29 2.41 -15.93
N ASN A 47 0.86 1.16 -16.11
CA ASN A 47 -0.39 0.64 -15.55
C ASN A 47 -0.30 0.19 -14.08
N LYS A 48 0.87 0.34 -13.44
CA LYS A 48 1.08 -0.05 -12.04
C LYS A 48 0.90 1.15 -11.11
N ILE A 49 0.24 0.91 -9.99
CA ILE A 49 0.06 1.88 -8.91
C ILE A 49 0.79 1.36 -7.69
N LEU A 50 1.69 2.18 -7.15
CA LEU A 50 2.45 1.91 -5.94
C LEU A 50 2.14 2.98 -4.89
N ILE A 51 2.01 2.55 -3.64
CA ILE A 51 1.77 3.40 -2.48
C ILE A 51 3.07 3.41 -1.66
N ARG A 52 3.53 4.57 -1.22
CA ARG A 52 4.71 4.64 -0.35
C ARG A 52 4.36 4.07 1.03
N SER A 53 5.22 3.22 1.58
CA SER A 53 5.01 2.64 2.92
C SER A 53 4.99 3.72 4.00
N GLU A 54 5.86 4.72 3.91
CA GLU A 54 5.93 5.88 4.82
C GLU A 54 4.58 6.61 4.98
N VAL A 55 3.75 6.59 3.95
CA VAL A 55 2.44 7.24 3.95
C VAL A 55 1.42 6.37 4.69
N LEU A 56 1.51 5.05 4.54
CA LEU A 56 0.62 4.10 5.21
C LEU A 56 0.88 4.07 6.72
N ASP A 57 2.12 4.34 7.16
CA ASP A 57 2.46 4.44 8.59
C ASP A 57 1.83 5.67 9.28
N GLN A 58 1.38 6.66 8.52
CA GLN A 58 0.78 7.89 9.03
C GLN A 58 -0.76 7.85 9.13
N PHE A 59 -1.40 6.80 8.64
CA PHE A 59 -2.86 6.61 8.65
C PHE A 59 -3.31 5.65 9.74
#